data_AF-A0A9P5H982-F1
#
_entry.id   AF-A0A9P5H982-F1
#
_cell.length_a   1.000
_cell.length_b   1.000
_cell.length_c   1.000
_cell.angle_alpha   90.00
_cell.angle_beta   90.00
_cell.angle_gamma   90.00
#
_symmetry.space_group_name_H-M   'P 1'
#
loop_
_entity.id
_entity.type
_entity.pdbx_description
1 polymer ?
#
loop_
_entity_poly.entity_id
_entity_poly.type
_entity_poly.pdbx_seq_one_letter_code
_entity_poly.pdbx_strand_id
1 'polypeptide(L)'
;MSAPGPESVPTSADPRSHRPTKKRALTPVSAQAANVDALFAKPDQNTHVPELSGALLGVGRAPPPEIVTNVQGSSAGAGSGEFHVYKASRRREYERLREMDQDLKRDKDHVDFEKDKAERERRDDERTRKNREKREKMKARKANKGKGPTPSANKKPSTASPAGEQLGSGAGEDLKGTDTAAAHTTTVANNNAKEGDEKPTVAAEPAGLIIHDDD
;
A
#
# COMPACT_ATOMS: atom_id res chain seq x y z
N MET A 1 -63.97 9.86 23.43
CA MET A 1 -62.56 10.28 23.62
C MET A 1 -62.22 11.20 22.47
N SER A 2 -61.84 12.46 22.73
CA SER A 2 -61.64 13.49 21.69
C SER A 2 -60.41 13.17 20.85
N ALA A 3 -60.52 13.27 19.52
CA ALA A 3 -59.41 13.13 18.60
C ALA A 3 -58.31 14.17 18.91
N PRO A 4 -57.02 13.83 18.81
CA PRO A 4 -55.96 14.80 18.97
C PRO A 4 -56.04 15.81 17.81
N GLY A 5 -56.36 17.06 18.15
CA GLY A 5 -56.36 18.17 17.19
C GLY A 5 -54.96 18.46 16.65
N PRO A 6 -54.86 19.24 15.57
CA PRO A 6 -53.59 19.57 14.88
C PRO A 6 -52.55 20.29 15.76
N GLU A 7 -52.97 20.79 16.92
CA GLU A 7 -52.12 21.43 17.95
C GLU A 7 -51.17 20.44 18.68
N SER A 8 -51.36 19.13 18.51
CA SER A 8 -50.59 18.09 19.22
C SER A 8 -49.33 17.61 18.48
N VAL A 9 -49.10 18.07 17.25
CA VAL A 9 -47.89 17.67 16.50
C VAL A 9 -46.73 18.50 17.03
N PRO A 10 -45.62 17.89 17.50
CA PRO A 10 -44.46 18.65 17.93
C PRO A 10 -44.02 19.56 16.77
N THR A 11 -43.87 20.86 17.03
CA THR A 11 -43.50 21.89 16.03
C THR A 11 -42.20 21.59 15.28
N SER A 12 -41.40 20.61 15.73
CA SER A 12 -40.25 20.07 15.00
C SER A 12 -40.59 19.18 13.79
N ALA A 13 -41.85 18.76 13.65
CA ALA A 13 -42.33 17.89 12.57
C ALA A 13 -43.27 18.63 11.58
N ASP A 14 -43.48 19.94 11.75
CA ASP A 14 -44.30 20.75 10.84
C ASP A 14 -43.48 21.14 9.59
N PRO A 15 -43.88 20.73 8.37
CA PRO A 15 -43.19 21.08 7.13
C PRO A 15 -43.20 22.58 6.80
N ARG A 16 -44.09 23.38 7.42
CA ARG A 16 -44.10 24.85 7.30
C ARG A 16 -43.08 25.53 8.20
N SER A 17 -42.55 24.81 9.19
CA SER A 17 -41.51 25.32 10.07
C SER A 17 -40.15 25.18 9.38
N HIS A 18 -39.57 26.29 8.92
CA HIS A 18 -38.19 26.32 8.39
C HIS A 18 -37.13 26.23 9.50
N ARG A 19 -37.47 25.59 10.63
CA ARG A 19 -36.53 25.44 11.74
C ARG A 19 -35.44 24.45 11.31
N PRO A 20 -34.15 24.77 11.49
CA PRO A 20 -33.09 23.84 11.14
C PRO A 20 -33.27 22.55 11.93
N THR A 21 -33.63 21.47 11.25
CA THR A 21 -33.74 20.15 11.86
C THR A 21 -32.34 19.71 12.26
N LYS A 22 -32.19 19.27 13.51
CA LYS A 22 -30.90 18.78 14.02
C LYS A 22 -30.54 17.55 13.19
N LYS A 23 -29.60 17.71 12.23
CA LYS A 23 -29.09 16.60 11.42
C LYS A 23 -28.58 15.53 12.39
N ARG A 24 -29.27 14.39 12.44
CA ARG A 24 -28.80 13.25 13.23
C ARG A 24 -27.49 12.80 12.60
N ALA A 25 -26.45 12.61 13.41
CA ALA A 25 -25.23 11.99 12.92
C ALA A 25 -25.59 10.56 12.47
N LEU A 26 -25.56 10.31 11.15
CA LEU A 26 -25.86 9.01 10.60
C LEU A 26 -24.79 8.02 11.08
N THR A 27 -25.23 6.90 11.65
CA THR A 27 -24.36 5.73 11.85
C THR A 27 -23.86 5.24 10.49
N PRO A 28 -22.69 4.58 10.40
CA PRO A 28 -22.17 4.09 9.13
C PRO A 28 -23.16 3.20 8.38
N VAL A 29 -23.91 2.37 9.12
CA VAL A 29 -24.98 1.52 8.57
C VAL A 29 -26.12 2.36 8.00
N SER A 30 -26.56 3.41 8.70
CA SER A 30 -27.62 4.29 8.19
C SER A 30 -27.20 5.11 6.97
N ALA A 31 -25.92 5.48 6.86
CA ALA A 31 -25.38 6.16 5.68
C ALA A 31 -25.34 5.22 4.46
N GLN A 32 -24.93 3.97 4.66
CA GLN A 32 -24.98 2.95 3.61
C GLN A 32 -26.42 2.66 3.18
N ALA A 33 -27.34 2.50 4.13
CA ALA A 33 -28.75 2.28 3.84
C ALA A 33 -29.33 3.43 2.99
N ALA A 34 -29.07 4.69 3.36
CA ALA A 34 -29.52 5.84 2.58
C ALA A 34 -28.96 5.86 1.13
N ASN A 35 -27.70 5.46 0.94
CA ASN A 35 -27.12 5.34 -0.40
C ASN A 35 -27.78 4.21 -1.20
N VAL A 36 -28.05 3.07 -0.56
CA VAL A 36 -28.74 1.93 -1.18
C VAL A 36 -30.18 2.29 -1.55
N ASP A 37 -30.92 2.96 -0.66
CA ASP A 37 -32.28 3.46 -0.91
C ASP A 37 -32.30 4.45 -2.09
N ALA A 38 -31.29 5.32 -2.19
CA ALA A 38 -31.15 6.25 -3.31
C ALA A 38 -30.88 5.54 -4.65
N LEU A 39 -30.10 4.46 -4.65
CA LEU A 39 -29.87 3.62 -5.84
C LEU A 39 -31.15 2.86 -6.24
N PHE A 40 -31.89 2.32 -5.26
CA PHE A 40 -33.15 1.61 -5.53
C PHE A 40 -34.31 2.51 -5.94
N ALA A 41 -34.25 3.82 -5.68
CA ALA A 41 -35.24 4.77 -6.17
C ALA A 41 -35.30 4.82 -7.71
N LYS A 42 -34.22 4.47 -8.41
CA LYS A 42 -34.12 4.42 -9.88
C LYS A 42 -33.31 3.19 -10.33
N PRO A 43 -33.91 1.99 -10.30
CA PRO A 43 -33.18 0.76 -10.58
C PRO A 43 -32.71 0.64 -12.04
N ASP A 44 -33.38 1.32 -12.98
CA ASP A 44 -33.02 1.31 -14.40
C ASP A 44 -31.84 2.24 -14.74
N GLN A 45 -31.34 3.01 -13.77
CA GLN A 45 -30.22 3.92 -14.00
C GLN A 45 -28.90 3.15 -14.00
N ASN A 46 -28.16 3.21 -15.13
CA ASN A 46 -26.81 2.65 -15.20
C ASN A 46 -25.87 3.35 -14.19
N THR A 47 -25.40 2.59 -13.21
CA THR A 47 -24.42 3.06 -12.23
C THR A 47 -23.01 2.98 -12.83
N HIS A 48 -22.36 4.11 -13.01
CA HIS A 48 -20.97 4.15 -13.46
C HIS A 48 -20.03 3.79 -12.32
N VAL A 49 -19.48 2.57 -12.37
CA VAL A 49 -18.32 2.22 -11.55
C VAL A 49 -17.10 2.85 -12.23
N PRO A 50 -16.36 3.75 -11.55
CA PRO A 50 -15.20 4.36 -12.17
C PRO A 50 -14.21 3.27 -12.56
N GLU A 51 -13.89 3.22 -13.85
CA GLU A 51 -12.73 2.49 -14.33
C GLU A 51 -11.48 3.08 -13.68
N LEU A 52 -10.46 2.24 -13.49
CA LEU A 52 -9.17 2.66 -12.93
C LEU A 52 -8.71 3.93 -13.65
N SER A 53 -8.66 5.05 -12.92
CA SER A 53 -8.43 6.36 -13.53
C SER A 53 -7.15 6.36 -14.37
N GLY A 54 -7.11 7.11 -15.48
CA GLY A 54 -5.90 7.21 -16.31
C GLY A 54 -4.64 7.64 -15.54
N ALA A 55 -4.80 8.32 -14.41
CA ALA A 55 -3.72 8.65 -13.47
C ALA A 55 -3.08 7.41 -12.79
N LEU A 56 -3.85 6.33 -12.59
CA LEU A 56 -3.34 5.03 -12.12
C LEU A 56 -2.71 4.20 -13.25
N LEU A 57 -3.05 4.48 -14.51
CA LEU A 57 -2.52 3.77 -15.69
C LEU A 57 -1.25 4.42 -16.25
N GLY A 58 -0.64 5.37 -15.54
CA GLY A 58 0.57 6.07 -16.00
C GLY A 58 0.35 7.02 -17.18
N VAL A 59 -0.91 7.28 -17.58
CA VAL A 59 -1.27 8.24 -18.64
C VAL A 59 -1.35 9.66 -18.03
N GLY A 60 -0.33 10.03 -17.25
CA GLY A 60 -0.30 11.30 -16.51
C GLY A 60 0.04 12.51 -17.39
N ARG A 61 0.78 12.28 -18.49
CA ARG A 61 1.29 13.35 -19.35
C ARG A 61 1.08 13.01 -20.82
N ALA A 62 0.54 13.98 -21.56
CA ALA A 62 0.50 13.89 -23.01
C ALA A 62 1.94 13.83 -23.57
N PRO A 63 2.21 12.98 -24.58
CA PRO A 63 3.53 12.94 -25.20
C PRO A 63 3.89 14.34 -25.75
N PRO A 64 5.19 14.69 -25.77
CA PRO A 64 5.61 15.93 -26.40
C PRO A 64 5.18 15.94 -27.88
N PRO A 65 4.71 17.07 -28.42
CA PRO A 65 4.29 17.15 -29.82
C PRO A 65 5.49 16.87 -30.74
N GLU A 66 5.28 16.05 -31.77
CA GLU A 66 6.34 15.66 -32.71
C GLU A 66 6.81 16.82 -33.59
N ILE A 67 5.89 17.68 -34.01
CA ILE A 67 6.18 18.82 -34.88
C ILE A 67 5.85 20.11 -34.14
N VAL A 68 6.87 20.95 -33.98
CA VAL A 68 6.69 22.33 -33.51
C VAL A 68 6.68 23.23 -34.73
N THR A 69 5.54 23.83 -35.02
CA THR A 69 5.34 24.64 -36.24
C THR A 69 5.88 26.07 -36.11
N ASN A 70 6.18 26.53 -34.90
CA ASN A 70 6.47 27.94 -34.60
C ASN A 70 7.95 28.20 -34.34
N VAL A 71 8.84 27.46 -35.03
CA VAL A 71 10.29 27.59 -34.84
C VAL A 71 10.81 28.77 -35.65
N GLN A 72 11.26 29.81 -34.96
CA GLN A 72 11.95 30.95 -35.57
C GLN A 72 13.36 30.53 -36.01
N GLY A 73 13.91 31.15 -37.06
CA GLY A 73 15.22 30.79 -37.61
C GLY A 73 16.35 30.85 -36.58
N SER A 74 17.37 30.00 -36.75
CA SER A 74 18.44 29.77 -35.74
C SER A 74 19.29 31.00 -35.41
N SER A 75 19.39 31.97 -36.33
CA SER A 75 20.12 33.23 -36.15
C SER A 75 19.22 34.40 -35.75
N ALA A 76 17.91 34.18 -35.64
CA ALA A 76 16.98 35.23 -35.27
C ALA A 76 17.07 35.54 -33.77
N GLY A 77 16.94 36.82 -33.40
CA GLY A 77 17.05 37.26 -32.00
C GLY A 77 15.91 36.75 -31.11
N ALA A 78 16.09 36.88 -29.79
CA ALA A 78 15.07 36.50 -28.81
C ALA A 78 13.81 37.36 -28.96
N GLY A 79 12.67 36.72 -29.25
CA GLY A 79 11.37 37.37 -29.27
C GLY A 79 10.82 37.61 -27.86
N SER A 80 9.80 38.47 -27.73
CA SER A 80 9.15 38.77 -26.44
C SER A 80 8.44 37.56 -25.80
N GLY A 81 8.02 36.59 -26.62
CA GLY A 81 7.36 35.36 -26.17
C GLY A 81 8.32 34.23 -25.76
N GLU A 82 9.61 34.33 -26.10
CA GLU A 82 10.58 33.23 -25.92
C GLU A 82 10.76 32.86 -24.45
N PHE A 83 10.73 33.86 -23.56
CA PHE A 83 10.80 33.63 -22.12
C PHE A 83 9.67 32.73 -21.61
N HIS A 84 8.44 32.91 -22.11
CA HIS A 84 7.30 32.11 -21.69
C HIS A 84 7.36 30.69 -22.27
N VAL A 85 7.85 30.54 -23.50
CA VAL A 85 8.10 29.23 -24.11
C VAL A 85 9.10 28.44 -23.27
N TYR A 86 10.23 29.07 -22.91
CA TYR A 86 11.23 28.47 -22.03
C TYR A 86 10.69 28.10 -20.64
N LYS A 87 9.93 29.01 -20.01
CA LYS A 87 9.33 28.75 -18.70
C LYS A 87 8.38 27.55 -18.74
N ALA A 88 7.57 27.44 -19.79
CA ALA A 88 6.66 26.32 -19.98
C ALA A 88 7.41 25.01 -20.27
N SER A 89 8.43 25.03 -21.15
CA SER A 89 9.22 23.83 -21.47
C SER A 89 10.00 23.32 -20.27
N ARG A 90 10.68 24.22 -19.53
CA ARG A 90 11.41 23.88 -18.31
C ARG A 90 10.49 23.28 -17.24
N ARG A 91 9.30 23.85 -17.05
CA ARG A 91 8.30 23.30 -16.10
C ARG A 91 7.85 21.90 -16.50
N ARG A 92 7.50 21.70 -17.78
CA ARG A 92 7.11 20.39 -18.32
C ARG A 92 8.22 19.35 -18.20
N GLU A 93 9.48 19.77 -18.25
CA GLU A 93 10.64 18.87 -18.14
C GLU A 93 10.93 18.50 -16.68
N TYR A 94 10.84 19.45 -15.75
CA TYR A 94 10.96 19.15 -14.32
C TYR A 94 9.84 18.25 -13.82
N GLU A 95 8.61 18.46 -14.30
CA GLU A 95 7.49 17.57 -14.01
C GLU A 95 7.77 16.15 -14.55
N ARG A 96 8.25 16.02 -15.78
CA ARG A 96 8.65 14.73 -16.39
C ARG A 96 9.73 14.00 -15.58
N LEU A 97 10.82 14.69 -15.23
CA LEU A 97 11.91 14.09 -14.45
C LEU A 97 11.43 13.68 -13.06
N ARG A 98 10.62 14.52 -12.41
CA ARG A 98 10.05 14.24 -11.09
C ARG A 98 9.11 13.03 -11.11
N GLU A 99 8.33 12.85 -12.17
CA GLU A 99 7.47 11.67 -12.35
C GLU A 99 8.31 10.41 -12.53
N MET A 100 9.30 10.45 -13.44
CA MET A 100 10.21 9.34 -13.68
C MET A 100 10.95 8.90 -12.40
N ASP A 101 11.45 9.86 -11.61
CA ASP A 101 12.10 9.57 -10.33
C ASP A 101 11.14 8.95 -9.30
N GLN A 102 9.87 9.39 -9.29
CA GLN A 102 8.87 8.81 -8.40
C GLN A 102 8.50 7.38 -8.80
N ASP A 103 8.36 7.10 -10.10
CA ASP A 103 8.04 5.77 -10.59
C ASP A 103 9.19 4.80 -10.32
N LEU A 104 10.43 5.21 -10.59
CA LEU A 104 11.62 4.43 -10.22
C LEU A 104 11.69 4.14 -8.72
N LYS A 105 11.24 5.09 -7.88
CA LYS A 105 11.17 4.86 -6.43
C LYS A 105 10.08 3.85 -6.08
N ARG A 106 8.88 4.00 -6.64
CA ARG A 106 7.75 3.08 -6.42
C ARG A 106 8.10 1.65 -6.83
N ASP A 107 8.75 1.48 -7.98
CA ASP A 107 9.15 0.16 -8.48
C ASP A 107 10.18 -0.50 -7.57
N LYS A 108 11.19 0.26 -7.11
CA LYS A 108 12.17 -0.23 -6.12
C LYS A 108 11.48 -0.64 -4.82
N ASP A 109 10.65 0.24 -4.27
CA ASP A 109 9.92 -0.02 -3.03
C ASP A 109 9.01 -1.26 -3.16
N HIS A 110 8.39 -1.47 -4.34
CA HIS A 110 7.56 -2.63 -4.63
C HIS A 110 8.39 -3.93 -4.69
N VAL A 111 9.49 -3.92 -5.44
CA VAL A 111 10.39 -5.09 -5.56
C VAL A 111 10.95 -5.48 -4.20
N ASP A 112 11.35 -4.51 -3.39
CA ASP A 112 11.90 -4.77 -2.06
C ASP A 112 10.81 -5.31 -1.12
N PHE A 113 9.59 -4.77 -1.18
CA PHE A 113 8.45 -5.29 -0.44
C PHE A 113 8.09 -6.73 -0.82
N GLU A 114 8.10 -7.06 -2.12
CA GLU A 114 7.80 -8.42 -2.60
C GLU A 114 8.86 -9.43 -2.14
N LYS A 115 10.14 -9.06 -2.20
CA LYS A 115 11.23 -9.89 -1.67
C LYS A 115 11.04 -10.14 -0.17
N ASP A 116 10.81 -9.08 0.59
CA ASP A 116 10.58 -9.14 2.03
C ASP A 116 9.40 -10.04 2.40
N LYS A 117 8.30 -9.91 1.65
CA LYS A 117 7.09 -10.71 1.84
C LYS A 117 7.37 -12.19 1.55
N ALA A 118 8.03 -12.50 0.44
CA ALA A 118 8.39 -13.86 0.06
C ALA A 118 9.34 -14.51 1.09
N GLU A 119 10.30 -13.76 1.63
CA GLU A 119 11.17 -14.26 2.69
C GLU A 119 10.42 -14.57 3.99
N ARG A 120 9.47 -13.72 4.40
CA ARG A 120 8.65 -13.95 5.59
C ARG A 120 7.77 -15.18 5.41
N GLU A 121 7.09 -15.29 4.28
CA GLU A 121 6.26 -16.45 3.93
C GLU A 121 7.08 -17.74 3.93
N ARG A 122 8.27 -17.73 3.32
CA ARG A 122 9.19 -18.88 3.35
C ARG A 122 9.60 -19.28 4.77
N ARG A 123 9.96 -18.31 5.64
CA ARG A 123 10.32 -18.60 7.04
C ARG A 123 9.14 -19.22 7.80
N ASP A 124 7.93 -18.73 7.57
CA ASP A 124 6.71 -19.24 8.22
C ASP A 124 6.33 -20.63 7.70
N ASP A 125 6.49 -20.88 6.41
CA ASP A 125 6.29 -22.20 5.79
C ASP A 125 7.30 -23.23 6.30
N GLU A 126 8.58 -22.86 6.40
CA GLU A 126 9.62 -23.73 6.95
C GLU A 126 9.33 -24.10 8.42
N ARG A 127 8.86 -23.14 9.23
CA ARG A 127 8.44 -23.38 10.62
C ARG A 127 7.20 -24.27 10.67
N THR A 128 6.21 -24.00 9.84
CA THR A 128 4.95 -24.75 9.77
C THR A 128 5.19 -26.19 9.30
N ARG A 129 6.04 -26.38 8.29
CA ARG A 129 6.47 -27.70 7.78
C ARG A 129 7.16 -28.51 8.87
N LYS A 130 8.18 -27.95 9.54
CA LYS A 130 8.89 -28.63 10.64
C LYS A 130 7.92 -29.05 11.76
N ASN A 131 6.96 -28.20 12.10
CA ASN A 131 5.96 -28.50 13.13
C ASN A 131 4.93 -29.56 12.67
N ARG A 132 4.53 -29.54 11.40
CA ARG A 132 3.66 -30.55 10.78
C ARG A 132 4.34 -31.92 10.77
N GLU A 133 5.58 -32.00 10.30
CA GLU A 133 6.39 -33.24 10.29
C GLU A 133 6.55 -33.82 11.71
N LYS A 134 6.78 -32.97 12.73
CA LYS A 134 6.83 -33.40 14.14
C LYS A 134 5.50 -34.01 14.60
N ARG A 135 4.36 -33.37 14.27
CA ARG A 135 3.02 -33.85 14.63
C ARG A 135 2.68 -35.16 13.92
N GLU A 136 2.99 -35.28 12.64
CA GLU A 136 2.77 -36.49 11.83
C GLU A 136 3.61 -37.66 12.34
N LYS A 137 4.89 -37.42 12.66
CA LYS A 137 5.75 -38.44 13.29
C LYS A 137 5.20 -38.91 14.64
N MET A 138 4.70 -37.99 15.48
CA MET A 138 4.05 -38.37 16.74
C MET A 138 2.74 -39.15 16.52
N LYS A 139 1.92 -38.75 15.54
CA LYS A 139 0.67 -39.43 15.18
C LYS A 139 0.95 -40.84 14.66
N ALA A 140 1.95 -41.02 13.81
CA ALA A 140 2.39 -42.32 13.31
C ALA A 140 2.91 -43.22 14.44
N ARG A 141 3.73 -42.69 15.37
CA ARG A 141 4.19 -43.46 16.55
C ARG A 141 3.03 -43.91 17.44
N LYS A 142 2.03 -43.05 17.69
CA LYS A 142 0.83 -43.40 18.47
C LYS A 142 -0.04 -44.43 17.75
N ALA A 143 -0.24 -44.28 16.44
CA ALA A 143 -1.01 -45.23 15.63
C ALA A 143 -0.36 -46.63 15.61
N ASN A 144 0.97 -46.71 15.54
CA ASN A 144 1.71 -47.98 15.59
C ASN A 144 1.70 -48.61 16.99
N LYS A 145 1.70 -47.81 18.07
CA LYS A 145 1.61 -48.30 19.46
C LYS A 145 0.22 -48.86 19.80
N GLY A 146 -0.83 -48.43 19.11
CA GLY A 146 -2.21 -48.92 19.27
C GLY A 146 -2.59 -50.13 18.40
N LYS A 147 -1.67 -50.64 17.57
CA LYS A 147 -1.92 -51.80 16.68
C LYS A 147 -1.20 -53.10 17.11
N GLY A 148 -0.55 -53.11 18.29
CA GLY A 148 0.04 -54.32 18.89
C GLY A 148 -0.90 -54.99 19.90
N PRO A 149 -0.89 -56.33 20.01
CA PRO A 149 -1.96 -57.11 20.64
C PRO A 149 -2.01 -56.86 22.15
N THR A 150 -3.22 -56.78 22.68
CA THR A 150 -3.51 -56.79 24.13
C THR A 150 -2.77 -57.93 24.83
N PRO A 151 -1.86 -57.68 25.80
CA PRO A 151 -1.44 -58.70 26.74
C PRO A 151 -2.25 -58.56 28.03
N SER A 152 -2.80 -59.70 28.45
CA SER A 152 -3.44 -59.90 29.74
C SER A 152 -2.50 -59.59 30.91
N ALA A 153 -3.07 -58.98 31.94
CA ALA A 153 -2.78 -59.04 33.36
C ALA A 153 -1.33 -59.25 33.89
N ASN A 154 -1.01 -58.38 34.85
CA ASN A 154 -0.28 -58.63 36.10
C ASN A 154 1.26 -58.51 36.09
N LYS A 155 1.81 -57.46 36.74
CA LYS A 155 2.65 -57.50 37.98
C LYS A 155 3.36 -56.15 38.22
N LYS A 156 3.14 -55.55 39.41
CA LYS A 156 3.93 -54.46 40.04
C LYS A 156 5.11 -55.08 40.84
N PRO A 157 5.98 -54.31 41.54
CA PRO A 157 6.65 -53.03 41.22
C PRO A 157 8.18 -53.09 41.51
N SER A 158 8.99 -52.15 41.03
CA SER A 158 10.23 -51.78 41.74
C SER A 158 10.72 -50.37 41.37
N THR A 159 10.92 -49.62 42.45
CA THR A 159 11.55 -48.32 42.66
C THR A 159 12.90 -48.08 41.96
N ALA A 160 13.08 -46.90 41.36
CA ALA A 160 14.24 -46.02 41.59
C ALA A 160 14.12 -44.73 40.74
N SER A 161 13.97 -43.57 41.41
CA SER A 161 14.45 -42.26 40.95
C SER A 161 15.71 -41.92 41.76
N PRO A 162 16.66 -41.11 41.28
CA PRO A 162 16.57 -39.62 41.31
C PRO A 162 17.27 -38.98 40.07
N ALA A 163 17.41 -37.68 39.79
CA ALA A 163 17.05 -36.35 40.30
C ALA A 163 17.14 -35.38 39.08
N GLY A 164 16.34 -34.31 38.98
CA GLY A 164 16.78 -32.90 39.12
C GLY A 164 17.23 -32.31 37.78
N GLU A 165 16.70 -31.22 37.21
CA GLU A 165 16.53 -29.86 37.76
C GLU A 165 15.36 -29.09 37.10
N GLN A 166 14.45 -28.57 37.94
CA GLN A 166 14.05 -27.15 38.13
C GLN A 166 14.50 -26.12 37.05
N LEU A 167 13.72 -25.18 36.50
CA LEU A 167 12.81 -24.10 36.98
C LEU A 167 12.14 -23.51 35.70
N GLY A 168 11.05 -22.74 35.66
CA GLY A 168 10.30 -21.99 36.67
C GLY A 168 9.15 -21.24 35.94
N SER A 169 8.14 -20.92 36.73
CA SER A 169 6.84 -20.31 36.40
C SER A 169 6.85 -18.78 36.31
N GLY A 170 5.83 -18.21 35.66
CA GLY A 170 5.31 -16.84 35.89
C GLY A 170 4.96 -16.15 34.56
N ALA A 171 3.68 -16.05 34.17
CA ALA A 171 2.73 -14.95 34.49
C ALA A 171 3.25 -13.60 33.95
N GLY A 172 2.61 -12.91 32.99
CA GLY A 172 1.26 -12.34 33.04
C GLY A 172 1.40 -10.82 33.22
N GLU A 173 0.54 -10.02 32.56
CA GLU A 173 0.43 -8.53 32.60
C GLU A 173 1.39 -7.75 31.67
N ASP A 174 1.04 -6.63 31.02
CA ASP A 174 -0.23 -5.98 30.67
C ASP A 174 0.06 -4.87 29.64
N LEU A 175 -0.98 -4.49 28.91
CA LEU A 175 -1.04 -3.35 28.01
C LEU A 175 -1.04 -2.02 28.78
N LYS A 176 -0.21 -1.03 28.37
CA LYS A 176 -0.64 0.37 28.23
C LYS A 176 0.39 1.22 27.47
N GLY A 177 -0.06 1.93 26.44
CA GLY A 177 0.76 2.87 25.67
C GLY A 177 0.77 4.29 26.24
N THR A 178 1.66 5.12 25.67
CA THR A 178 1.51 6.59 25.56
C THR A 178 2.34 7.11 24.39
N ASP A 179 1.70 7.90 23.55
CA ASP A 179 2.26 8.71 22.48
C ASP A 179 3.28 9.74 22.99
N THR A 180 4.32 10.04 22.20
CA THR A 180 4.77 11.43 21.98
C THR A 180 5.49 11.57 20.63
N ALA A 181 5.06 12.58 19.89
CA ALA A 181 5.63 13.04 18.64
C ALA A 181 6.83 13.97 18.89
N ALA A 182 7.92 13.83 18.13
CA ALA A 182 8.89 14.90 17.92
C ALA A 182 9.74 14.65 16.64
N ALA A 183 9.38 15.40 15.60
CA ALA A 183 10.20 15.98 14.53
C ALA A 183 11.60 15.38 14.23
N HIS A 184 11.70 14.68 13.10
CA HIS A 184 12.95 14.48 12.37
C HIS A 184 13.19 15.70 11.44
N THR A 185 13.96 16.68 11.91
CA THR A 185 14.49 17.76 11.08
C THR A 185 15.69 17.25 10.28
N THR A 186 15.50 17.07 8.98
CA THR A 186 16.57 16.82 8.00
C THR A 186 17.34 18.12 7.78
N THR A 187 18.53 18.24 8.37
CA THR A 187 19.48 19.31 8.02
C THR A 187 20.21 18.92 6.73
N VAL A 188 19.85 19.59 5.65
CA VAL A 188 20.58 19.58 4.37
C VAL A 188 21.85 20.42 4.55
N ALA A 189 23.00 19.76 4.63
CA ALA A 189 24.31 20.42 4.59
C ALA A 189 24.79 20.46 3.13
N ASN A 190 24.86 21.69 2.61
CA ASN A 190 25.44 22.08 1.34
C ASN A 190 26.92 21.64 1.23
N ASN A 191 27.25 20.83 0.23
CA ASN A 191 28.61 20.68 -0.25
C ASN A 191 28.73 21.42 -1.58
N ASN A 192 29.23 22.66 -1.49
CA ASN A 192 29.62 23.48 -2.63
C ASN A 192 30.99 23.00 -3.13
N ALA A 193 31.01 22.32 -4.27
CA ALA A 193 32.24 21.87 -4.92
C ALA A 193 32.84 23.02 -5.74
N LYS A 194 34.11 23.29 -5.47
CA LYS A 194 34.94 24.31 -6.12
C LYS A 194 35.60 23.74 -7.37
N GLU A 195 35.38 24.46 -8.47
CA GLU A 195 36.14 24.62 -9.72
C GLU A 195 37.29 23.64 -10.05
N GLY A 196 37.18 23.03 -11.23
CA GLY A 196 38.28 22.46 -12.02
C GLY A 196 37.96 22.69 -13.50
N ASP A 197 38.78 23.53 -14.12
CA ASP A 197 38.76 24.01 -15.51
C ASP A 197 39.42 22.98 -16.43
N GLU A 198 38.72 22.40 -17.41
CA GLU A 198 39.35 21.75 -18.58
C GLU A 198 38.54 21.92 -19.88
N LYS A 199 39.27 22.27 -20.94
CA LYS A 199 38.87 22.58 -22.33
C LYS A 199 38.54 21.31 -23.15
N PRO A 200 37.91 21.44 -24.35
CA PRO A 200 37.22 20.33 -25.02
C PRO A 200 38.17 19.44 -25.83
N THR A 201 37.98 18.13 -25.74
CA THR A 201 38.61 17.12 -26.61
C THR A 201 37.62 16.56 -27.63
N VAL A 202 38.18 16.20 -28.77
CA VAL A 202 37.56 16.04 -30.09
C VAL A 202 36.81 14.69 -30.22
N ALA A 203 35.76 14.70 -31.02
CA ALA A 203 34.86 13.58 -31.33
C ALA A 203 35.57 12.26 -31.71
N ALA A 204 35.09 11.15 -31.14
CA ALA A 204 35.36 9.79 -31.59
C ALA A 204 34.03 9.07 -31.83
N GLU A 205 33.89 8.43 -32.99
CA GLU A 205 32.67 7.76 -33.48
C GLU A 205 32.27 6.56 -32.60
N PRO A 206 30.97 6.23 -32.47
CA PRO A 206 30.54 5.07 -31.70
C PRO A 206 30.82 3.77 -32.47
N ALA A 207 31.57 2.87 -31.84
CA ALA A 207 31.79 1.49 -32.30
C ALA A 207 30.45 0.74 -32.40
N GLY A 208 30.19 0.14 -33.56
CA GLY A 208 28.99 -0.65 -33.82
C GLY A 208 28.92 -1.94 -32.99
N LEU A 209 27.73 -2.29 -32.53
CA LEU A 209 27.43 -3.57 -31.88
C LEU A 209 27.58 -4.71 -32.89
N ILE A 210 28.42 -5.70 -32.56
CA ILE A 210 28.49 -6.99 -33.25
C ILE A 210 27.57 -7.93 -32.48
N ILE A 211 26.50 -8.39 -33.12
CA ILE A 211 25.60 -9.43 -32.60
C ILE A 211 26.13 -10.77 -33.14
N HIS A 212 26.45 -11.68 -32.23
CA HIS A 212 26.72 -13.08 -32.57
C HIS A 212 25.42 -13.85 -32.43
N ASP A 213 24.89 -14.35 -33.55
CA ASP A 213 23.83 -15.34 -33.59
C ASP A 213 24.50 -16.73 -33.42
N ASP A 214 24.37 -17.32 -32.23
CA ASP A 214 24.76 -18.71 -31.97
C ASP A 214 23.56 -19.63 -32.28
N ASP A 215 23.75 -20.52 -33.26
CA ASP A 215 22.97 -21.75 -33.50
C ASP A 215 23.34 -22.86 -32.49
#